data_AF-A0A1M7TF13-F1
#
_entry.id   AF-A0A1M7TF13-F1
#
_cell.length_a   1.000
_cell.length_b   1.000
_cell.length_c   1.000
_cell.angle_alpha   90.00
_cell.angle_beta   90.00
_cell.angle_gamma   90.00
#
_symmetry.space_group_name_H-M   'P 1'
#
loop_
_entity.id
_entity.type
_entity.pdbx_description
1 polymer ?
#
loop_
_entity_poly.entity_id
_entity_poly.type
_entity_poly.pdbx_seq_one_letter_code
_entity_poly.pdbx_strand_id
1 'polypeptide(L)'
;MESISKEVLNQKWEEYKQEVKNGANPQQLYQEEIWPSLLALWKENPIVSPEFKKFDVSIHTLGTSPEATTLAILGTQADEIYILHTPETQKHIEKIEADTGKRVYPLEIQKSDVTKIYEKVVDIITKYEDKDIALDITSGTKAMSAGLGAAGFFFRRFFDKIRVVYIDNEEYDTDLRRPRAGAEKLVILPSPHEVLADVDVLLAIEKYRSKDFYTAHDHLIAARRKSGNEKFKVFEELCLAYGKWYALEIGVAAKRMEEVLRNLEKDQFMNDPLRKYYNVFKIQKQILDAIKDVIYSKEEKSFENKKGILALAETLLWIANKYGTENKILSSLYTYRAFELLLQLRLYSLGKTFETSSLTAEEQNALIDTLRKIFEQVEQELRPKLGLLQILVYLLNVKDECTTKVISAEDVRNLAFMVSTRNSSILIHGLNIPEDKQIEKLKEKTEKLLKEIKRTERLDFSIQPVNIDYKLVFGH
;
A
#
# COMPACT_ATOMS: atom_id res chain seq x y z
N MET A 1 -34.92 -38.50 -20.33
CA MET A 1 -35.05 -37.18 -20.97
C MET A 1 -33.94 -37.12 -22.00
N GLU A 2 -34.28 -36.93 -23.28
CA GLU A 2 -33.28 -36.67 -24.32
C GLU A 2 -32.59 -35.34 -24.01
N SER A 3 -31.26 -35.29 -24.05
CA SER A 3 -30.52 -34.04 -23.82
C SER A 3 -30.88 -33.05 -24.92
N ILE A 4 -31.41 -31.89 -24.57
CA ILE A 4 -31.77 -30.87 -25.55
C ILE A 4 -30.47 -30.22 -26.05
N SER A 5 -30.12 -30.48 -27.31
CA SER A 5 -28.96 -29.86 -27.93
C SER A 5 -29.23 -28.39 -28.26
N LYS A 6 -28.17 -27.59 -28.35
CA LYS A 6 -28.25 -26.18 -28.80
C LYS A 6 -28.87 -26.06 -30.20
N GLU A 7 -28.72 -27.07 -31.04
CA GLU A 7 -29.32 -27.14 -32.38
C GLU A 7 -30.85 -27.26 -32.31
N VAL A 8 -31.38 -28.09 -31.40
CA VAL A 8 -32.83 -28.22 -31.17
C VAL A 8 -33.43 -26.90 -30.66
N LEU A 9 -32.74 -26.22 -29.73
CA LEU A 9 -33.18 -24.92 -29.24
C LEU A 9 -33.18 -23.84 -30.34
N ASN A 10 -32.19 -23.87 -31.23
CA ASN A 10 -32.13 -22.97 -32.38
C ASN A 10 -33.29 -23.20 -33.35
N GLN A 11 -33.64 -24.46 -33.63
CA GLN A 11 -34.79 -24.77 -34.48
C GLN A 11 -36.09 -24.26 -33.86
N LYS A 12 -36.31 -24.55 -32.57
CA LYS A 12 -37.47 -24.03 -31.84
C LYS A 12 -37.54 -22.50 -31.84
N TRP A 13 -36.41 -21.82 -31.78
CA TRP A 13 -36.35 -20.36 -31.86
C TRP A 13 -36.84 -19.83 -33.21
N GLU A 14 -36.46 -20.47 -34.33
CA GLU A 14 -36.94 -20.08 -35.65
C GLU A 14 -38.44 -20.37 -35.83
N GLU A 15 -38.93 -21.49 -35.32
CA GLU A 15 -40.37 -21.83 -35.30
C GLU A 15 -41.16 -20.80 -34.49
N TYR A 16 -40.71 -20.47 -33.28
CA TYR A 16 -41.25 -19.40 -32.44
C TYR A 16 -41.31 -18.07 -33.18
N LYS A 17 -40.24 -17.72 -33.92
CA LYS A 17 -40.18 -16.47 -34.69
C LYS A 17 -41.24 -16.43 -35.80
N GLN A 18 -41.50 -17.56 -36.47
CA GLN A 18 -42.54 -17.63 -37.49
C GLN A 18 -43.95 -17.54 -36.88
N GLU A 19 -44.20 -18.23 -35.78
CA GLU A 19 -45.51 -18.20 -35.12
C GLU A 19 -45.85 -16.84 -34.54
N VAL A 20 -44.88 -16.13 -33.97
CA VAL A 20 -45.06 -14.73 -33.56
C VAL A 20 -45.38 -13.83 -34.75
N LYS A 21 -44.70 -14.02 -35.89
CA LYS A 21 -45.02 -13.29 -37.14
C LYS A 21 -46.44 -13.61 -37.64
N ASN A 22 -46.94 -14.80 -37.36
CA ASN A 22 -48.30 -15.24 -37.68
C ASN A 22 -49.36 -14.80 -36.66
N GLY A 23 -48.99 -13.99 -35.65
CA GLY A 23 -49.91 -13.36 -34.71
C GLY A 23 -50.09 -14.10 -33.38
N ALA A 24 -49.30 -15.14 -33.08
CA ALA A 24 -49.31 -15.79 -31.78
C ALA A 24 -48.85 -14.84 -30.66
N ASN A 25 -49.33 -15.07 -29.42
CA ASN A 25 -48.91 -14.26 -28.26
C ASN A 25 -47.44 -14.59 -27.91
N PRO A 26 -46.49 -13.66 -28.08
CA PRO A 26 -45.06 -13.94 -27.92
C PRO A 26 -44.68 -14.35 -26.49
N GLN A 27 -45.36 -13.79 -25.49
CA GLN A 27 -45.03 -14.07 -24.09
C GLN A 27 -45.47 -15.46 -23.69
N GLN A 28 -46.70 -15.85 -24.05
CA GLN A 28 -47.22 -17.18 -23.76
C GLN A 28 -46.42 -18.25 -24.52
N LEU A 29 -46.24 -18.05 -25.83
CA LEU A 29 -45.53 -19.00 -26.68
C LEU A 29 -44.08 -19.22 -26.22
N TYR A 30 -43.39 -18.16 -25.79
CA TYR A 30 -42.05 -18.33 -25.22
C TYR A 30 -42.05 -19.18 -23.95
N GLN A 31 -43.03 -18.99 -23.06
CA GLN A 31 -43.10 -19.73 -21.79
C GLN A 31 -43.43 -21.21 -22.00
N GLU A 32 -44.22 -21.53 -23.02
CA GLU A 32 -44.65 -22.90 -23.33
C GLU A 32 -43.57 -23.65 -24.14
N GLU A 33 -42.96 -23.02 -25.14
CA GLU A 33 -42.12 -23.73 -26.13
C GLU A 33 -40.61 -23.53 -25.94
N ILE A 34 -40.20 -22.31 -25.59
CA ILE A 34 -38.77 -21.92 -25.53
C ILE A 34 -38.21 -22.09 -24.13
N TRP A 35 -38.88 -21.55 -23.12
CA TRP A 35 -38.40 -21.53 -21.74
C TRP A 35 -38.06 -22.92 -21.18
N PRO A 36 -38.89 -23.96 -21.34
CA PRO A 36 -38.56 -25.30 -20.83
C PRO A 36 -37.30 -25.89 -21.47
N SER A 37 -37.11 -25.62 -22.77
CA SER A 37 -35.97 -26.10 -23.54
C SER A 37 -34.67 -25.40 -23.13
N LEU A 38 -34.74 -24.08 -22.94
CA LEU A 38 -33.61 -23.29 -22.42
C LEU A 38 -33.26 -23.68 -20.98
N LEU A 39 -34.26 -23.91 -20.12
CA LEU A 39 -34.07 -24.32 -18.74
C LEU A 39 -33.38 -25.69 -18.64
N ALA A 40 -33.78 -26.65 -19.47
CA ALA A 40 -33.14 -27.96 -19.54
C ALA A 40 -31.66 -27.84 -19.94
N LEU A 41 -31.35 -27.04 -20.97
CA LEU A 41 -29.98 -26.78 -21.41
C LEU A 41 -29.12 -26.23 -20.25
N TRP A 42 -29.64 -25.25 -19.50
CA TRP A 42 -28.91 -24.63 -18.39
C TRP A 42 -28.78 -25.52 -17.15
N LYS A 43 -29.70 -26.46 -16.94
CA LYS A 43 -29.59 -27.48 -15.89
C LYS A 43 -28.50 -28.49 -16.19
N GLU A 44 -28.36 -28.89 -17.45
CA GLU A 44 -27.37 -29.88 -17.87
C GLU A 44 -25.98 -29.26 -18.08
N ASN A 45 -25.91 -28.11 -18.76
CA ASN A 45 -24.64 -27.50 -19.17
C ASN A 45 -24.73 -25.96 -19.16
N PRO A 46 -24.64 -25.31 -17.99
CA PRO A 46 -24.64 -23.85 -17.93
C PRO A 46 -23.41 -23.25 -18.61
N ILE A 47 -23.61 -22.21 -19.40
CA ILE A 47 -22.53 -21.51 -20.11
C ILE A 47 -21.99 -20.40 -19.21
N VAL A 48 -20.73 -20.52 -18.79
CA VAL A 48 -20.06 -19.56 -17.90
C VAL A 48 -18.76 -19.06 -18.54
N SER A 49 -18.52 -17.75 -18.47
CA SER A 49 -17.37 -17.06 -19.07
C SER A 49 -16.63 -16.20 -18.01
N PRO A 50 -15.28 -16.11 -18.04
CA PRO A 50 -14.36 -16.71 -19.02
C PRO A 50 -14.07 -18.20 -18.80
N GLU A 51 -14.27 -18.70 -17.59
CA GLU A 51 -14.09 -20.12 -17.24
C GLU A 51 -15.20 -20.53 -16.27
N PHE A 52 -15.61 -21.80 -16.34
CA PHE A 52 -16.58 -22.34 -15.42
C PHE A 52 -16.07 -22.31 -13.97
N LYS A 53 -16.88 -21.77 -13.08
CA LYS A 53 -16.62 -21.73 -11.64
C LYS A 53 -17.90 -22.04 -10.88
N LYS A 54 -17.87 -23.11 -10.05
CA LYS A 54 -18.91 -23.34 -9.05
C LYS A 54 -18.72 -22.37 -7.88
N PHE A 55 -19.82 -21.80 -7.40
CA PHE A 55 -19.86 -21.00 -6.17
C PHE A 55 -20.49 -21.81 -5.04
N ASP A 56 -20.14 -21.51 -3.78
CA ASP A 56 -20.82 -22.08 -2.62
C ASP A 56 -22.12 -21.31 -2.33
N VAL A 57 -22.07 -19.99 -2.48
CA VAL A 57 -23.16 -19.06 -2.17
C VAL A 57 -23.42 -18.14 -3.37
N SER A 58 -24.68 -17.83 -3.65
CA SER A 58 -25.04 -16.81 -4.62
C SER A 58 -26.10 -15.84 -4.07
N ILE A 59 -25.92 -14.55 -4.34
CA ILE A 59 -26.84 -13.48 -3.95
C ILE A 59 -27.34 -12.81 -5.22
N HIS A 60 -28.65 -12.79 -5.43
CA HIS A 60 -29.27 -12.32 -6.66
C HIS A 60 -30.22 -11.14 -6.39
N THR A 61 -30.11 -10.06 -7.15
CA THR A 61 -31.17 -9.05 -7.19
C THR A 61 -32.30 -9.48 -8.12
N LEU A 62 -33.56 -9.33 -7.69
CA LEU A 62 -34.73 -9.78 -8.45
C LEU A 62 -35.61 -8.61 -8.92
N GLY A 63 -35.70 -8.47 -10.25
CA GLY A 63 -36.59 -7.56 -10.95
C GLY A 63 -37.87 -8.23 -11.45
N THR A 64 -38.49 -7.64 -12.47
CA THR A 64 -39.80 -8.06 -13.01
C THR A 64 -39.73 -9.28 -13.94
N SER A 65 -38.52 -9.65 -14.37
CA SER A 65 -38.27 -10.81 -15.24
C SER A 65 -37.50 -11.87 -14.43
N PRO A 66 -38.17 -12.93 -13.94
CA PRO A 66 -37.52 -13.99 -13.15
C PRO A 66 -36.65 -14.94 -13.96
N GLU A 67 -36.81 -14.99 -15.28
CA GLU A 67 -36.10 -15.92 -16.18
C GLU A 67 -34.59 -15.70 -16.09
N ALA A 68 -34.12 -14.46 -16.19
CA ALA A 68 -32.68 -14.17 -16.17
C ALA A 68 -32.05 -14.50 -14.80
N THR A 69 -32.77 -14.25 -13.70
CA THR A 69 -32.33 -14.63 -12.34
C THR A 69 -32.24 -16.15 -12.20
N THR A 70 -33.19 -16.88 -12.80
CA THR A 70 -33.20 -18.35 -12.82
C THR A 70 -31.97 -18.89 -13.55
N LEU A 71 -31.63 -18.33 -14.72
CA LEU A 71 -30.41 -18.71 -15.45
C LEU A 71 -29.16 -18.39 -14.61
N ALA A 72 -29.11 -17.26 -13.92
CA ALA A 72 -28.00 -16.93 -13.04
C ALA A 72 -27.83 -17.93 -11.87
N ILE A 73 -28.93 -18.35 -11.25
CA ILE A 73 -28.90 -19.37 -10.19
C ILE A 73 -28.37 -20.71 -10.72
N LEU A 74 -28.81 -21.13 -11.91
CA LEU A 74 -28.31 -22.35 -12.56
C LEU A 74 -26.83 -22.22 -12.95
N GLY A 75 -26.43 -21.06 -13.47
CA GLY A 75 -25.06 -20.79 -13.89
C GLY A 75 -24.06 -20.74 -12.75
N THR A 76 -24.44 -20.19 -11.60
CA THR A 76 -23.56 -20.13 -10.42
C THR A 76 -23.40 -21.49 -9.74
N GLN A 77 -24.37 -22.40 -9.94
CA GLN A 77 -24.46 -23.70 -9.29
C GLN A 77 -24.33 -23.66 -7.75
N ALA A 78 -24.65 -22.54 -7.12
CA ALA A 78 -24.53 -22.38 -5.68
C ALA A 78 -25.46 -23.31 -4.89
N ASP A 79 -25.00 -23.70 -3.71
CA ASP A 79 -25.76 -24.53 -2.77
C ASP A 79 -26.65 -23.65 -1.87
N GLU A 80 -26.16 -22.46 -1.50
CA GLU A 80 -26.90 -21.47 -0.72
C GLU A 80 -27.29 -20.26 -1.58
N ILE A 81 -28.59 -20.04 -1.80
CA ILE A 81 -29.10 -19.04 -2.76
C ILE A 81 -29.93 -17.98 -2.05
N TYR A 82 -29.47 -16.75 -2.05
CA TYR A 82 -30.17 -15.59 -1.50
C TYR A 82 -30.77 -14.74 -2.62
N ILE A 83 -32.03 -14.33 -2.46
CA ILE A 83 -32.70 -13.46 -3.42
C ILE A 83 -33.13 -12.16 -2.75
N LEU A 84 -32.50 -11.06 -3.16
CA LEU A 84 -32.87 -9.70 -2.79
C LEU A 84 -34.03 -9.25 -3.69
N HIS A 85 -35.25 -9.27 -3.17
CA HIS A 85 -36.48 -8.97 -3.93
C HIS A 85 -37.21 -7.75 -3.38
N THR A 86 -38.11 -7.21 -4.19
CA THR A 86 -39.05 -6.16 -3.77
C THR A 86 -40.38 -6.78 -3.35
N PRO A 87 -41.27 -6.06 -2.64
CA PRO A 87 -42.61 -6.57 -2.34
C PRO A 87 -43.37 -7.02 -3.60
N GLU A 88 -43.21 -6.31 -4.72
CA GLU A 88 -43.87 -6.61 -6.00
C GLU A 88 -43.33 -7.88 -6.68
N THR A 89 -42.04 -8.19 -6.46
CA THR A 89 -41.35 -9.32 -7.13
C THR A 89 -41.34 -10.59 -6.28
N GLN A 90 -41.84 -10.55 -5.05
CA GLN A 90 -41.99 -11.71 -4.16
C GLN A 90 -42.78 -12.86 -4.79
N LYS A 91 -43.79 -12.55 -5.60
CA LYS A 91 -44.62 -13.52 -6.33
C LYS A 91 -43.83 -14.42 -7.28
N HIS A 92 -42.60 -14.07 -7.63
CA HIS A 92 -41.77 -14.85 -8.55
C HIS A 92 -40.90 -15.91 -7.86
N ILE A 93 -40.81 -15.89 -6.52
CA ILE A 93 -39.95 -16.81 -5.76
C ILE A 93 -40.36 -18.27 -6.00
N GLU A 94 -41.65 -18.60 -5.89
CA GLU A 94 -42.16 -19.97 -6.10
C GLU A 94 -41.84 -20.49 -7.52
N LYS A 95 -41.96 -19.63 -8.53
CA LYS A 95 -41.59 -19.97 -9.91
C LYS A 95 -40.09 -20.26 -10.02
N ILE A 96 -39.25 -19.44 -9.41
CA ILE A 96 -37.79 -19.62 -9.43
C ILE A 96 -37.41 -20.94 -8.74
N GLU A 97 -37.99 -21.27 -7.60
CA GLU A 97 -37.73 -22.54 -6.92
C GLU A 97 -38.16 -23.75 -7.76
N ALA A 98 -39.33 -23.66 -8.41
CA ALA A 98 -39.81 -24.70 -9.32
C ALA A 98 -38.91 -24.86 -10.55
N ASP A 99 -38.53 -23.75 -11.19
CA ASP A 99 -37.71 -23.77 -12.39
C ASP A 99 -36.28 -24.25 -12.08
N THR A 100 -35.67 -23.78 -10.99
CA THR A 100 -34.30 -24.19 -10.61
C THR A 100 -34.24 -25.56 -9.96
N GLY A 101 -35.33 -26.00 -9.31
CA GLY A 101 -35.33 -27.18 -8.43
C GLY A 101 -34.55 -26.96 -7.14
N LYS A 102 -34.26 -25.70 -6.78
CA LYS A 102 -33.47 -25.33 -5.59
C LYS A 102 -34.28 -24.46 -4.65
N ARG A 103 -34.04 -24.64 -3.35
CA ARG A 103 -34.59 -23.77 -2.31
C ARG A 103 -33.84 -22.44 -2.31
N VAL A 104 -34.55 -21.34 -2.09
CA VAL A 104 -33.96 -20.00 -1.99
C VAL A 104 -34.30 -19.32 -0.65
N TYR A 105 -33.47 -18.36 -0.26
CA TYR A 105 -33.66 -17.52 0.92
C TYR A 105 -34.09 -16.10 0.46
N PRO A 106 -35.39 -15.79 0.47
CA PRO A 106 -35.88 -14.48 0.05
C PRO A 106 -35.57 -13.41 1.12
N LEU A 107 -35.09 -12.25 0.67
CA LEU A 107 -34.77 -11.10 1.50
C LEU A 107 -35.41 -9.84 0.89
N GLU A 108 -36.38 -9.28 1.60
CA GLU A 108 -37.12 -8.11 1.11
C GLU A 108 -36.33 -6.80 1.25
N ILE A 109 -36.21 -6.09 0.13
CA ILE A 109 -35.60 -4.76 0.01
C ILE A 109 -36.51 -3.80 -0.78
N GLN A 110 -36.38 -2.50 -0.50
CA GLN A 110 -37.10 -1.47 -1.27
C GLN A 110 -36.32 -1.13 -2.56
N LYS A 111 -37.03 -0.75 -3.63
CA LYS A 111 -36.46 -0.53 -4.98
C LYS A 111 -35.26 0.42 -5.04
N SER A 112 -35.16 1.37 -4.12
CA SER A 112 -34.12 2.40 -4.05
C SER A 112 -33.28 2.34 -2.78
N ASP A 113 -33.44 1.29 -1.95
CA ASP A 113 -32.74 1.16 -0.68
C ASP A 113 -31.43 0.40 -0.85
N VAL A 114 -30.43 1.11 -1.37
CA VAL A 114 -29.08 0.59 -1.59
C VAL A 114 -28.36 0.29 -0.27
N THR A 115 -28.65 1.04 0.80
CA THR A 115 -28.06 0.83 2.13
C THR A 115 -28.41 -0.56 2.65
N LYS A 116 -29.68 -0.97 2.55
CA LYS A 116 -30.12 -2.29 2.98
C LYS A 116 -29.51 -3.42 2.15
N ILE A 117 -29.19 -3.17 0.87
CA ILE A 117 -28.41 -4.12 0.06
C ILE A 117 -27.03 -4.32 0.67
N TYR A 118 -26.33 -3.24 1.03
CA TYR A 118 -25.00 -3.33 1.65
C TYR A 118 -25.04 -4.09 2.97
N GLU A 119 -26.01 -3.79 3.83
CA GLU A 119 -26.21 -4.50 5.10
C GLU A 119 -26.40 -6.01 4.88
N LYS A 120 -27.32 -6.41 3.98
CA LYS A 120 -27.57 -7.83 3.70
C LYS A 120 -26.40 -8.55 3.05
N VAL A 121 -25.68 -7.86 2.17
CA VAL A 121 -24.47 -8.39 1.55
C VAL A 121 -23.40 -8.63 2.61
N VAL A 122 -23.18 -7.71 3.55
CA VAL A 122 -22.24 -7.88 4.67
C VAL A 122 -22.66 -9.03 5.59
N ASP A 123 -23.94 -9.12 5.96
CA ASP A 123 -24.47 -10.20 6.80
C ASP A 123 -24.18 -11.58 6.17
N ILE A 124 -24.38 -11.72 4.86
CA ILE A 124 -24.16 -12.98 4.15
C ILE A 124 -22.67 -13.27 3.96
N ILE A 125 -21.88 -12.29 3.53
CA ILE A 125 -20.44 -12.48 3.30
C ILE A 125 -19.73 -12.87 4.60
N THR A 126 -20.03 -12.21 5.71
CA THR A 126 -19.42 -12.51 7.01
C THR A 126 -19.83 -13.89 7.53
N LYS A 127 -21.05 -14.34 7.25
CA LYS A 127 -21.49 -15.70 7.54
C LYS A 127 -20.70 -16.76 6.75
N TYR A 128 -20.18 -16.42 5.57
CA TYR A 128 -19.52 -17.34 4.64
C TYR A 128 -18.13 -16.84 4.22
N GLU A 129 -17.34 -16.32 5.17
CA GLU A 129 -16.09 -15.57 4.88
C GLU A 129 -15.06 -16.32 4.01
N ASP A 130 -14.97 -17.63 4.16
CA ASP A 130 -14.00 -18.48 3.44
C ASP A 130 -14.56 -19.14 2.16
N LYS A 131 -15.78 -18.79 1.75
CA LYS A 131 -16.51 -19.45 0.65
C LYS A 131 -16.47 -18.67 -0.67
N ASP A 132 -16.68 -19.36 -1.77
CA ASP A 132 -16.84 -18.72 -3.09
C ASP A 132 -18.26 -18.14 -3.22
N ILE A 133 -18.35 -16.81 -3.30
CA ILE A 133 -19.63 -16.08 -3.31
C ILE A 133 -19.82 -15.37 -4.65
N ALA A 134 -20.94 -15.64 -5.33
CA ALA A 134 -21.38 -14.91 -6.51
C ALA A 134 -22.40 -13.82 -6.15
N LEU A 135 -22.21 -12.62 -6.70
CA LEU A 135 -23.14 -11.50 -6.57
C LEU A 135 -23.71 -11.20 -7.96
N ASP A 136 -24.94 -11.63 -8.19
CA ASP A 136 -25.62 -11.52 -9.48
C ASP A 136 -26.39 -10.21 -9.61
N ILE A 137 -25.95 -9.39 -10.56
CA ILE A 137 -26.53 -8.06 -10.84
C ILE A 137 -27.49 -8.04 -12.04
N THR A 138 -27.83 -9.22 -12.59
CA THR A 138 -28.62 -9.37 -13.83
C THR A 138 -29.97 -8.67 -13.79
N SER A 139 -30.69 -8.79 -12.68
CA SER A 139 -32.07 -8.33 -12.54
C SER A 139 -32.20 -7.32 -11.38
N GLY A 140 -33.36 -6.69 -11.26
CA GLY A 140 -33.62 -5.63 -10.27
C GLY A 140 -33.64 -4.24 -10.88
N THR A 141 -33.82 -3.22 -10.04
CA THR A 141 -33.70 -1.82 -10.50
C THR A 141 -32.24 -1.48 -10.76
N LYS A 142 -31.98 -0.41 -11.54
CA LYS A 142 -30.61 0.11 -11.72
C LYS A 142 -29.90 0.38 -10.39
N ALA A 143 -30.62 0.87 -9.39
CA ALA A 143 -30.08 1.12 -8.06
C ALA A 143 -29.70 -0.20 -7.36
N MET A 144 -30.53 -1.24 -7.48
CA MET A 144 -30.23 -2.55 -6.90
C MET A 144 -29.00 -3.20 -7.54
N SER A 145 -28.96 -3.27 -8.88
CA SER A 145 -27.84 -3.87 -9.62
C SER A 145 -26.55 -3.09 -9.41
N ALA A 146 -26.59 -1.75 -9.48
CA ALA A 146 -25.41 -0.91 -9.22
C ALA A 146 -24.93 -1.02 -7.77
N GLY A 147 -25.86 -1.06 -6.81
CA GLY A 147 -25.55 -1.27 -5.39
C GLY A 147 -24.87 -2.62 -5.15
N LEU A 148 -25.46 -3.71 -5.62
CA LEU A 148 -24.90 -5.04 -5.43
C LEU A 148 -23.52 -5.19 -6.12
N GLY A 149 -23.36 -4.63 -7.33
CA GLY A 149 -22.08 -4.59 -8.03
C GLY A 149 -21.02 -3.78 -7.28
N ALA A 150 -21.37 -2.59 -6.78
CA ALA A 150 -20.47 -1.75 -5.99
C ALA A 150 -20.04 -2.43 -4.70
N ALA A 151 -20.98 -3.05 -3.97
CA ALA A 151 -20.69 -3.85 -2.79
C ALA A 151 -19.72 -4.99 -3.13
N GLY A 152 -19.99 -5.73 -4.21
CA GLY A 152 -19.13 -6.82 -4.64
C GLY A 152 -17.71 -6.39 -4.92
N PHE A 153 -17.49 -5.37 -5.76
CA PHE A 153 -16.14 -4.90 -6.05
C PHE A 153 -15.43 -4.30 -4.84
N PHE A 154 -16.15 -3.62 -3.96
CA PHE A 154 -15.57 -3.04 -2.74
C PHE A 154 -15.15 -4.14 -1.74
N PHE A 155 -16.03 -5.09 -1.43
CA PHE A 155 -15.77 -6.12 -0.42
C PHE A 155 -14.74 -7.16 -0.88
N ARG A 156 -14.46 -7.28 -2.18
CA ARG A 156 -13.33 -8.08 -2.67
C ARG A 156 -11.98 -7.70 -2.08
N ARG A 157 -11.83 -6.47 -1.55
CA ARG A 157 -10.64 -6.04 -0.80
C ARG A 157 -10.41 -6.86 0.48
N PHE A 158 -11.48 -7.36 1.09
CA PHE A 158 -11.45 -8.10 2.35
C PHE A 158 -11.75 -9.59 2.15
N PHE A 159 -12.53 -9.92 1.10
CA PHE A 159 -12.97 -11.28 0.77
C PHE A 159 -12.67 -11.58 -0.70
N ASP A 160 -11.48 -12.10 -0.95
CA ASP A 160 -10.91 -12.27 -2.29
C ASP A 160 -11.66 -13.27 -3.18
N LYS A 161 -12.49 -14.15 -2.59
CA LYS A 161 -13.32 -15.15 -3.28
C LYS A 161 -14.64 -14.63 -3.83
N ILE A 162 -15.04 -13.40 -3.49
CA ILE A 162 -16.25 -12.77 -4.03
C ILE A 162 -16.09 -12.51 -5.52
N ARG A 163 -17.12 -12.80 -6.32
CA ARG A 163 -17.21 -12.44 -7.74
C ARG A 163 -18.54 -11.76 -8.03
N VAL A 164 -18.51 -10.71 -8.85
CA VAL A 164 -19.72 -10.12 -9.41
C VAL A 164 -20.03 -10.82 -10.72
N VAL A 165 -21.27 -11.23 -10.94
CA VAL A 165 -21.70 -11.96 -12.14
C VAL A 165 -22.94 -11.33 -12.75
N TYR A 166 -23.18 -11.57 -14.04
CA TYR A 166 -24.45 -11.24 -14.70
C TYR A 166 -24.71 -12.18 -15.88
N ILE A 167 -25.97 -12.32 -16.27
CA ILE A 167 -26.36 -12.98 -17.52
C ILE A 167 -26.23 -11.97 -18.64
N ASP A 168 -25.28 -12.24 -19.52
CA ASP A 168 -25.14 -11.53 -20.78
C ASP A 168 -25.93 -12.25 -21.88
N ASN A 169 -26.31 -11.51 -22.91
CA ASN A 169 -26.81 -12.09 -24.14
C ASN A 169 -26.22 -11.30 -25.33
N GLU A 170 -25.39 -11.98 -26.11
CA GLU A 170 -24.66 -11.38 -27.23
C GLU A 170 -25.50 -11.24 -28.51
N GLU A 171 -26.64 -11.94 -28.59
CA GLU A 171 -27.47 -12.01 -29.80
C GLU A 171 -28.90 -11.49 -29.53
N TYR A 172 -29.15 -10.24 -29.92
CA TYR A 172 -30.49 -9.64 -29.82
C TYR A 172 -31.28 -9.80 -31.12
N ASP A 173 -32.44 -10.47 -31.07
CA ASP A 173 -33.35 -10.54 -32.21
C ASP A 173 -34.17 -9.25 -32.29
N THR A 174 -33.87 -8.42 -33.29
CA THR A 174 -34.51 -7.12 -33.49
C THR A 174 -35.98 -7.22 -33.91
N ASP A 175 -36.36 -8.30 -34.62
CA ASP A 175 -37.75 -8.51 -35.06
C ASP A 175 -38.63 -8.83 -33.86
N LEU A 176 -38.11 -9.65 -32.95
CA LEU A 176 -38.82 -10.10 -31.74
C LEU A 176 -38.60 -9.18 -30.54
N ARG A 177 -37.68 -8.21 -30.67
CA ARG A 177 -37.22 -7.32 -29.59
C ARG A 177 -36.87 -8.08 -28.31
N ARG A 178 -36.22 -9.24 -28.47
CA ARG A 178 -35.90 -10.16 -27.38
C ARG A 178 -34.51 -10.76 -27.58
N PRO A 179 -33.76 -11.02 -26.50
CA PRO A 179 -32.53 -11.79 -26.59
C PRO A 179 -32.79 -13.19 -27.17
N ARG A 180 -31.91 -13.68 -28.05
CA ARG A 180 -32.02 -15.00 -28.68
C ARG A 180 -31.78 -16.07 -27.62
N ALA A 181 -32.71 -17.03 -27.52
CA ALA A 181 -32.57 -18.15 -26.61
C ALA A 181 -31.36 -19.03 -27.00
N GLY A 182 -30.56 -19.42 -25.99
CA GLY A 182 -29.35 -20.22 -26.17
C GLY A 182 -28.08 -19.40 -26.45
N ALA A 183 -28.21 -18.07 -26.53
CA ALA A 183 -27.08 -17.14 -26.61
C ALA A 183 -26.73 -16.51 -25.25
N GLU A 184 -27.51 -16.80 -24.21
CA GLU A 184 -27.23 -16.36 -22.85
C GLU A 184 -25.96 -17.02 -22.30
N LYS A 185 -25.18 -16.27 -21.51
CA LYS A 185 -24.06 -16.79 -20.73
C LYS A 185 -23.90 -16.05 -19.41
N LEU A 186 -23.49 -16.77 -18.36
CA LEU A 186 -23.11 -16.15 -17.10
C LEU A 186 -21.69 -15.60 -17.23
N VAL A 187 -21.53 -14.28 -17.13
CA VAL A 187 -20.24 -13.60 -17.21
C VAL A 187 -19.79 -13.23 -15.80
N ILE A 188 -18.56 -13.63 -15.44
CA ILE A 188 -17.87 -13.15 -14.25
C ILE A 188 -17.22 -11.81 -14.58
N LEU A 189 -17.68 -10.73 -13.96
CA LEU A 189 -17.14 -9.40 -14.18
C LEU A 189 -15.76 -9.26 -13.51
N PRO A 190 -14.73 -8.85 -14.27
CA PRO A 190 -13.43 -8.57 -13.68
C PRO A 190 -13.53 -7.35 -12.75
N SER A 191 -12.78 -7.35 -11.65
CA SER A 191 -12.62 -6.14 -10.84
C SER A 191 -11.79 -5.12 -11.61
N PRO A 192 -12.09 -3.81 -11.54
CA PRO A 192 -11.24 -2.77 -12.11
C PRO A 192 -9.78 -2.89 -11.64
N HIS A 193 -9.54 -3.34 -10.41
CA HIS A 193 -8.20 -3.62 -9.89
C HIS A 193 -7.47 -4.75 -10.63
N GLU A 194 -8.18 -5.73 -11.19
CA GLU A 194 -7.59 -6.86 -11.90
C GLU A 194 -7.16 -6.50 -13.32
N VAL A 195 -7.94 -5.63 -13.99
CA VAL A 195 -7.75 -5.31 -15.41
C VAL A 195 -7.04 -4.00 -15.67
N LEU A 196 -7.12 -3.01 -14.77
CA LEU A 196 -6.53 -1.68 -14.99
C LEU A 196 -5.19 -1.54 -14.28
N ALA A 197 -4.10 -1.61 -15.06
CA ALA A 197 -2.75 -1.34 -14.55
C ALA A 197 -2.62 0.07 -13.93
N ASP A 198 -3.37 1.06 -14.43
CA ASP A 198 -3.33 2.44 -13.94
C ASP A 198 -3.80 2.55 -12.47
N VAL A 199 -4.67 1.65 -12.02
CA VAL A 199 -5.12 1.64 -10.62
C VAL A 199 -3.97 1.25 -9.68
N ASP A 200 -3.16 0.27 -10.07
CA ASP A 200 -1.95 -0.10 -9.31
C ASP A 200 -0.95 1.05 -9.27
N VAL A 201 -0.81 1.81 -10.37
CA VAL A 201 0.05 3.01 -10.41
C VAL A 201 -0.44 4.08 -9.44
N LEU A 202 -1.76 4.33 -9.38
CA LEU A 202 -2.33 5.30 -8.43
C LEU A 202 -2.07 4.89 -6.98
N LEU A 203 -2.26 3.60 -6.66
CA LEU A 203 -1.93 3.04 -5.34
C LEU A 203 -0.44 3.16 -5.02
N ALA A 204 0.44 2.90 -6.00
CA ALA A 204 1.88 3.07 -5.82
C ALA A 204 2.26 4.52 -5.49
N ILE A 205 1.66 5.50 -6.17
CA ILE A 205 1.88 6.93 -5.90
C ILE A 205 1.43 7.29 -4.48
N GLU A 206 0.26 6.80 -4.05
CA GLU A 206 -0.25 7.00 -2.68
C GLU A 206 0.73 6.44 -1.63
N LYS A 207 1.21 5.21 -1.83
CA LYS A 207 2.17 4.55 -0.94
C LYS A 207 3.53 5.21 -0.94
N TYR A 208 4.01 5.65 -2.09
CA TYR A 208 5.26 6.41 -2.20
C TYR A 208 5.19 7.74 -1.43
N ARG A 209 4.06 8.46 -1.52
CA ARG A 209 3.84 9.73 -0.80
C ARG A 209 3.81 9.54 0.71
N SER A 210 3.18 8.46 1.17
CA SER A 210 3.18 8.04 2.59
C SER A 210 4.49 7.39 3.06
N LYS A 211 5.53 7.38 2.20
CA LYS A 211 6.87 6.83 2.50
C LYS A 211 6.87 5.33 2.79
N ASP A 212 5.86 4.63 2.29
CA ASP A 212 5.78 3.18 2.23
C ASP A 212 6.31 2.69 0.88
N PHE A 213 7.63 2.76 0.75
CA PHE A 213 8.31 2.49 -0.52
C PHE A 213 8.26 1.02 -0.94
N TYR A 214 8.16 0.08 0.01
CA TYR A 214 8.07 -1.35 -0.32
C TYR A 214 6.71 -1.68 -0.94
N THR A 215 5.61 -1.22 -0.33
CA THR A 215 4.28 -1.42 -0.91
C THR A 215 4.12 -0.67 -2.23
N ALA A 216 4.72 0.51 -2.37
CA ALA A 216 4.74 1.24 -3.64
C ALA A 216 5.45 0.45 -4.76
N HIS A 217 6.59 -0.17 -4.44
CA HIS A 217 7.33 -1.05 -5.35
C HIS A 217 6.48 -2.23 -5.80
N ASP A 218 5.78 -2.90 -4.88
CA ASP A 218 4.97 -4.08 -5.20
C ASP A 218 3.80 -3.76 -6.13
N HIS A 219 3.14 -2.61 -5.91
CA HIS A 219 2.12 -2.11 -6.84
C HIS A 219 2.68 -1.78 -8.22
N LEU A 220 3.88 -1.21 -8.31
CA LEU A 220 4.50 -0.93 -9.63
C LEU A 220 4.86 -2.22 -10.38
N ILE A 221 5.32 -3.26 -9.68
CA ILE A 221 5.52 -4.60 -10.27
C ILE A 221 4.20 -5.13 -10.81
N ALA A 222 3.10 -5.01 -10.06
CA ALA A 222 1.78 -5.46 -10.50
C ALA A 222 1.32 -4.68 -11.75
N ALA A 223 1.49 -3.35 -11.75
CA ALA A 223 1.18 -2.49 -12.89
C ALA A 223 1.98 -2.89 -14.14
N ARG A 224 3.29 -3.14 -14.00
CA ARG A 224 4.15 -3.57 -15.11
C ARG A 224 3.76 -4.94 -15.63
N ARG A 225 3.47 -5.91 -14.76
CA ARG A 225 3.02 -7.25 -15.17
C ARG A 225 1.71 -7.20 -15.95
N LYS A 226 0.75 -6.37 -15.52
CA LYS A 226 -0.55 -6.23 -16.18
C LYS A 226 -0.48 -5.47 -17.51
N SER A 227 0.29 -4.39 -17.56
CA SER A 227 0.39 -3.53 -18.75
C SER A 227 1.47 -3.93 -19.76
N GLY A 228 2.47 -4.71 -19.33
CA GLY A 228 3.72 -4.91 -20.09
C GLY A 228 4.57 -3.65 -20.24
N ASN A 229 4.22 -2.55 -19.55
CA ASN A 229 4.87 -1.25 -19.76
C ASN A 229 6.17 -1.14 -18.94
N GLU A 230 7.30 -1.28 -19.63
CA GLU A 230 8.63 -1.25 -19.01
C GLU A 230 8.99 0.11 -18.37
N LYS A 231 8.25 1.20 -18.63
CA LYS A 231 8.48 2.50 -17.97
C LYS A 231 8.42 2.40 -16.44
N PHE A 232 7.58 1.51 -15.91
CA PHE A 232 7.43 1.33 -14.47
C PHE A 232 8.66 0.74 -13.80
N LYS A 233 9.55 0.09 -14.56
CA LYS A 233 10.79 -0.47 -14.04
C LYS A 233 11.69 0.57 -13.36
N VAL A 234 11.76 1.79 -13.90
CA VAL A 234 12.58 2.85 -13.28
C VAL A 234 11.97 3.29 -11.95
N PHE A 235 10.64 3.37 -11.89
CA PHE A 235 9.90 3.68 -10.66
C PHE A 235 10.02 2.56 -9.61
N GLU A 236 9.96 1.29 -10.04
CA GLU A 236 10.19 0.12 -9.17
C GLU A 236 11.55 0.23 -8.47
N GLU A 237 12.63 0.39 -9.24
CA GLU A 237 13.99 0.48 -8.70
C GLU A 237 14.17 1.70 -7.79
N LEU A 238 13.52 2.83 -8.12
CA LEU A 238 13.57 4.03 -7.30
C LEU A 238 12.88 3.84 -5.94
N CYS A 239 11.70 3.23 -5.93
CA CYS A 239 11.00 2.87 -4.69
C CYS A 239 11.87 1.95 -3.84
N LEU A 240 12.45 0.90 -4.45
CA LEU A 240 13.31 -0.04 -3.73
C LEU A 240 14.59 0.63 -3.20
N ALA A 241 15.19 1.55 -3.96
CA ALA A 241 16.36 2.31 -3.52
C ALA A 241 16.07 3.13 -2.26
N TYR A 242 14.95 3.87 -2.22
CA TYR A 242 14.55 4.62 -1.02
C TYR A 242 14.15 3.71 0.13
N GLY A 243 13.40 2.63 -0.14
CA GLY A 243 13.03 1.64 0.87
C GLY A 243 14.26 1.05 1.57
N LYS A 244 15.30 0.71 0.80
CA LYS A 244 16.58 0.19 1.32
C LYS A 244 17.40 1.26 2.04
N TRP A 245 17.39 2.51 1.56
CA TRP A 245 18.11 3.60 2.22
C TRP A 245 17.55 3.81 3.63
N TYR A 246 16.24 4.01 3.77
CA TYR A 246 15.64 4.30 5.06
C TYR A 246 15.48 3.07 5.97
N ALA A 247 15.71 1.87 5.45
CA ALA A 247 15.95 0.66 6.24
C ALA A 247 17.42 0.52 6.71
N LEU A 248 18.28 1.51 6.41
CA LEU A 248 19.72 1.50 6.68
C LEU A 248 20.50 0.38 5.97
N GLU A 249 19.92 -0.24 4.93
CA GLU A 249 20.59 -1.18 4.02
C GLU A 249 21.38 -0.42 2.94
N ILE A 250 22.31 0.45 3.38
CA ILE A 250 22.97 1.47 2.54
C ILE A 250 23.67 0.87 1.31
N GLY A 251 24.35 -0.27 1.47
CA GLY A 251 25.03 -0.94 0.36
C GLY A 251 24.06 -1.43 -0.72
N VAL A 252 22.86 -1.86 -0.34
CA VAL A 252 21.82 -2.28 -1.28
C VAL A 252 21.17 -1.05 -1.92
N ALA A 253 20.87 -0.02 -1.13
CA ALA A 253 20.32 1.23 -1.62
C ALA A 253 21.21 1.88 -2.70
N ALA A 254 22.53 1.90 -2.48
CA ALA A 254 23.49 2.43 -3.44
C ALA A 254 23.45 1.69 -4.78
N LYS A 255 23.39 0.35 -4.75
CA LYS A 255 23.27 -0.51 -5.94
C LYS A 255 21.96 -0.24 -6.70
N ARG A 256 20.85 -0.12 -5.98
CA ARG A 256 19.53 0.18 -6.58
C ARG A 256 19.47 1.58 -7.19
N MET A 257 20.04 2.58 -6.52
CA MET A 257 20.14 3.94 -7.08
C MET A 257 21.04 3.98 -8.32
N GLU A 258 22.09 3.16 -8.37
CA GLU A 258 22.89 2.99 -9.59
C GLU A 258 22.10 2.32 -10.72
N GLU A 259 21.22 1.35 -10.41
CA GLU A 259 20.31 0.75 -11.40
C GLU A 259 19.29 1.76 -11.94
N VAL A 260 18.77 2.66 -11.09
CA VAL A 260 17.93 3.79 -11.54
C VAL A 260 18.70 4.65 -12.56
N LEU A 261 19.92 5.07 -12.24
CA LEU A 261 20.75 5.88 -13.15
C LEU A 261 21.06 5.15 -14.46
N ARG A 262 21.48 3.87 -14.39
CA ARG A 262 21.76 3.05 -15.57
C ARG A 262 20.53 2.85 -16.45
N ASN A 263 19.36 2.64 -15.85
CA ASN A 263 18.13 2.52 -16.63
C ASN A 263 17.79 3.86 -17.27
N LEU A 264 17.86 4.96 -16.53
CA LEU A 264 17.62 6.28 -17.10
C LEU A 264 18.55 6.62 -18.25
N GLU A 265 19.76 6.06 -18.36
CA GLU A 265 20.67 6.29 -19.49
C GLU A 265 20.30 5.53 -20.78
N LYS A 266 19.54 4.44 -20.69
CA LYS A 266 19.19 3.62 -21.87
C LYS A 266 18.27 4.37 -22.81
N ASP A 267 18.41 4.09 -24.11
CA ASP A 267 17.62 4.71 -25.19
C ASP A 267 16.10 4.53 -24.99
N GLN A 268 15.69 3.34 -24.53
CA GLN A 268 14.27 3.04 -24.27
C GLN A 268 13.63 3.92 -23.19
N PHE A 269 14.43 4.60 -22.36
CA PHE A 269 13.97 5.50 -21.29
C PHE A 269 14.34 6.97 -21.57
N MET A 270 14.62 7.34 -22.83
CA MET A 270 14.99 8.71 -23.22
C MET A 270 13.95 9.76 -22.86
N ASN A 271 12.67 9.39 -22.88
CA ASN A 271 11.54 10.26 -22.55
C ASN A 271 10.97 9.97 -21.15
N ASP A 272 11.70 9.21 -20.32
CA ASP A 272 11.22 8.90 -18.98
C ASP A 272 11.12 10.19 -18.14
N PRO A 273 9.96 10.45 -17.50
CA PRO A 273 9.73 11.68 -16.74
C PRO A 273 10.68 11.84 -15.53
N LEU A 274 11.26 10.75 -15.01
CA LEU A 274 12.25 10.79 -13.94
C LEU A 274 13.62 11.31 -14.41
N ARG A 275 13.89 11.39 -15.72
CA ARG A 275 15.14 11.96 -16.23
C ARG A 275 15.38 13.40 -15.79
N LYS A 276 14.32 14.19 -15.56
CA LYS A 276 14.46 15.55 -15.03
C LYS A 276 15.09 15.60 -13.64
N TYR A 277 15.08 14.48 -12.91
CA TYR A 277 15.71 14.31 -11.59
C TYR A 277 17.05 13.56 -11.66
N TYR A 278 17.58 13.27 -12.84
CA TYR A 278 18.81 12.48 -13.00
C TYR A 278 19.98 13.01 -12.15
N ASN A 279 20.22 14.33 -12.17
CA ASN A 279 21.27 14.95 -11.35
C ASN A 279 21.01 14.80 -9.84
N VAL A 280 19.75 14.82 -9.40
CA VAL A 280 19.37 14.57 -8.01
C VAL A 280 19.72 13.13 -7.63
N PHE A 281 19.35 12.15 -8.45
CA PHE A 281 19.69 10.74 -8.21
C PHE A 281 21.19 10.51 -8.19
N LYS A 282 21.95 11.18 -9.06
CA LYS A 282 23.42 11.12 -9.07
C LYS A 282 24.02 11.63 -7.76
N ILE A 283 23.52 12.75 -7.25
CA ILE A 283 23.94 13.30 -5.94
C ILE A 283 23.55 12.34 -4.82
N GLN A 284 22.33 11.80 -4.83
CA GLN A 284 21.86 10.84 -3.84
C GLN A 284 22.67 9.54 -3.83
N LYS A 285 23.08 9.06 -5.01
CA LYS A 285 24.00 7.91 -5.12
C LYS A 285 25.36 8.22 -4.50
N GLN A 286 25.92 9.40 -4.76
CA GLN A 286 27.18 9.82 -4.13
C GLN A 286 27.05 9.96 -2.61
N ILE A 287 25.89 10.37 -2.11
CA ILE A 287 25.60 10.40 -0.67
C ILE A 287 25.61 8.98 -0.11
N LEU A 288 24.92 8.05 -0.76
CA LEU A 288 24.88 6.64 -0.34
C LEU A 288 26.27 6.00 -0.33
N ASP A 289 27.10 6.28 -1.34
CA ASP A 289 28.50 5.84 -1.38
C ASP A 289 29.30 6.45 -0.23
N ALA A 290 29.12 7.74 0.08
CA ALA A 290 29.82 8.37 1.20
C ALA A 290 29.39 7.78 2.56
N ILE A 291 28.10 7.49 2.77
CA ILE A 291 27.62 6.81 3.98
C ILE A 291 28.20 5.39 4.06
N LYS A 292 28.24 4.68 2.93
CA LYS A 292 28.83 3.34 2.85
C LYS A 292 30.30 3.36 3.27
N ASP A 293 31.08 4.32 2.78
CA ASP A 293 32.49 4.47 3.16
C ASP A 293 32.66 4.72 4.66
N VAL A 294 31.77 5.51 5.27
CA VAL A 294 31.75 5.73 6.73
C VAL A 294 31.48 4.43 7.49
N ILE A 295 30.49 3.63 7.07
CA ILE A 295 30.07 2.41 7.79
C ILE A 295 31.13 1.31 7.71
N TYR A 296 31.81 1.17 6.57
CA TYR A 296 32.75 0.07 6.32
C TYR A 296 34.24 0.44 6.51
N SER A 297 34.55 1.70 6.82
CA SER A 297 35.90 2.13 7.19
C SER A 297 36.23 1.79 8.64
N LYS A 298 37.53 1.77 8.98
CA LYS A 298 37.96 1.75 10.37
C LYS A 298 37.50 3.05 11.05
N GLU A 299 37.04 2.96 12.30
CA GLU A 299 36.38 4.03 13.06
C GLU A 299 37.12 5.39 13.01
N GLU A 300 38.46 5.38 13.05
CA GLU A 300 39.30 6.58 12.97
C GLU A 300 39.26 7.28 11.60
N LYS A 301 39.16 6.51 10.50
CA LYS A 301 39.08 7.05 9.13
C LYS A 301 37.67 7.44 8.74
N SER A 302 36.65 6.93 9.44
CA SER A 302 35.24 7.21 9.14
C SER A 302 34.92 8.70 9.21
N PHE A 303 35.55 9.45 10.13
CA PHE A 303 35.28 10.87 10.34
C PHE A 303 36.03 11.80 9.36
N GLU A 304 36.95 11.28 8.56
CA GLU A 304 37.52 12.01 7.41
C GLU A 304 36.43 12.30 6.35
N ASN A 305 35.46 11.38 6.19
CA ASN A 305 34.34 11.55 5.28
C ASN A 305 33.18 12.32 5.95
N LYS A 306 33.38 13.63 6.12
CA LYS A 306 32.39 14.54 6.73
C LYS A 306 31.02 14.47 6.05
N LYS A 307 31.01 14.38 4.71
CA LYS A 307 29.75 14.29 3.92
C LYS A 307 28.97 13.03 4.28
N GLY A 308 29.64 11.88 4.39
CA GLY A 308 29.03 10.61 4.79
C GLY A 308 28.45 10.67 6.20
N ILE A 309 29.19 11.24 7.17
CA ILE A 309 28.71 11.37 8.57
C ILE A 309 27.47 12.27 8.64
N LEU A 310 27.52 13.44 7.99
CA LEU A 310 26.39 14.37 7.98
C LEU A 310 25.16 13.77 7.30
N ALA A 311 25.35 13.05 6.18
CA ALA A 311 24.25 12.40 5.49
C ALA A 311 23.66 11.22 6.28
N LEU A 312 24.49 10.47 7.01
CA LEU A 312 24.02 9.43 7.91
C LEU A 312 23.22 10.04 9.07
N ALA A 313 23.71 11.11 9.70
CA ALA A 313 22.98 11.82 10.75
C ALA A 313 21.64 12.38 10.25
N GLU A 314 21.61 12.98 9.06
CA GLU A 314 20.36 13.45 8.42
C GLU A 314 19.41 12.29 8.12
N THR A 315 19.92 11.13 7.66
CA THR A 315 19.12 9.92 7.42
C THR A 315 18.48 9.40 8.72
N LEU A 316 19.26 9.36 9.81
CA LEU A 316 18.76 8.92 11.12
C LEU A 316 17.67 9.88 11.65
N LEU A 317 17.85 11.19 11.51
CA LEU A 317 16.82 12.17 11.87
C LEU A 317 15.57 12.02 11.02
N TRP A 318 15.71 11.76 9.72
CA TRP A 318 14.57 11.49 8.84
C TRP A 318 13.79 10.26 9.31
N ILE A 319 14.47 9.18 9.68
CA ILE A 319 13.85 7.96 10.20
C ILE A 319 13.19 8.23 11.57
N ALA A 320 13.86 9.00 12.45
CA ALA A 320 13.29 9.42 13.73
C ALA A 320 11.96 10.17 13.52
N ASN A 321 11.93 11.08 12.55
CA ASN A 321 10.74 11.84 12.17
C ASN A 321 9.61 10.96 11.62
N LYS A 322 9.94 9.92 10.86
CA LYS A 322 8.96 8.95 10.36
C LYS A 322 8.29 8.17 11.50
N TYR A 323 9.05 7.73 12.50
CA TYR A 323 8.48 7.04 13.66
C TYR A 323 7.73 7.99 14.61
N GLY A 324 8.17 9.24 14.69
CA GLY A 324 7.49 10.32 15.40
C GLY A 324 7.02 9.91 16.80
N THR A 325 5.74 10.18 17.07
CA THR A 325 5.06 9.80 18.31
C THR A 325 4.52 8.38 18.31
N GLU A 326 4.42 7.72 17.15
CA GLU A 326 3.90 6.35 17.01
C GLU A 326 4.88 5.32 17.59
N ASN A 327 6.19 5.53 17.43
CA ASN A 327 7.22 4.71 18.06
C ASN A 327 8.34 5.56 18.66
N LYS A 328 8.06 6.08 19.86
CA LYS A 328 8.92 6.99 20.63
C LYS A 328 10.30 6.41 20.94
N ILE A 329 10.36 5.11 21.21
CA ILE A 329 11.60 4.44 21.59
C ILE A 329 12.55 4.44 20.39
N LEU A 330 12.07 4.05 19.21
CA LEU A 330 12.87 4.09 17.98
C LEU A 330 13.23 5.53 17.59
N SER A 331 12.28 6.46 17.64
CA SER A 331 12.54 7.88 17.38
C SER A 331 13.67 8.44 18.25
N SER A 332 13.63 8.12 19.56
CA SER A 332 14.68 8.53 20.49
C SER A 332 16.04 7.91 20.12
N LEU A 333 16.09 6.61 19.83
CA LEU A 333 17.33 5.89 19.51
C LEU A 333 18.03 6.50 18.30
N TYR A 334 17.29 6.75 17.22
CA TYR A 334 17.83 7.36 16.02
C TYR A 334 18.28 8.81 16.27
N THR A 335 17.52 9.57 17.04
CA THR A 335 17.88 10.94 17.40
C THR A 335 19.18 10.98 18.22
N TYR A 336 19.32 10.12 19.24
CA TYR A 336 20.56 10.03 20.02
C TYR A 336 21.76 9.64 19.16
N ARG A 337 21.59 8.67 18.25
CA ARG A 337 22.69 8.24 17.38
C ARG A 337 23.10 9.35 16.41
N ALA A 338 22.14 10.08 15.85
CA ALA A 338 22.42 11.24 15.01
C ALA A 338 23.19 12.31 15.80
N PHE A 339 22.72 12.64 17.01
CA PHE A 339 23.37 13.63 17.86
C PHE A 339 24.81 13.25 18.24
N GLU A 340 25.02 11.99 18.61
CA GLU A 340 26.34 11.43 18.91
C GLU A 340 27.29 11.56 17.72
N LEU A 341 26.86 11.15 16.52
CA LEU A 341 27.67 11.27 15.31
C LEU A 341 28.09 12.71 15.02
N LEU A 342 27.20 13.69 15.24
CA LEU A 342 27.50 15.10 15.02
C LEU A 342 28.53 15.63 16.02
N LEU A 343 28.39 15.31 17.31
CA LEU A 343 29.36 15.71 18.32
C LEU A 343 30.72 15.03 18.11
N GLN A 344 30.70 13.76 17.71
CA GLN A 344 31.90 13.02 17.34
C GLN A 344 32.63 13.67 16.16
N LEU A 345 31.89 14.11 15.13
CA LEU A 345 32.45 14.87 14.02
C LEU A 345 33.06 16.21 14.45
N ARG A 346 32.40 16.94 15.36
CA ARG A 346 32.96 18.18 15.92
C ARG A 346 34.27 17.93 16.66
N LEU A 347 34.31 16.91 17.51
CA LEU A 347 35.52 16.53 18.24
C LEU A 347 36.68 16.19 17.28
N TYR A 348 36.38 15.40 16.25
CA TYR A 348 37.36 15.07 15.20
C TYR A 348 37.86 16.31 14.46
N SER A 349 37.00 17.30 14.24
CA SER A 349 37.37 18.56 13.58
C SER A 349 38.35 19.41 14.39
N LEU A 350 38.52 19.11 15.69
CA LEU A 350 39.53 19.71 16.57
C LEU A 350 40.83 18.87 16.62
N GLY A 351 40.96 17.83 15.79
CA GLY A 351 42.10 16.91 15.79
C GLY A 351 42.13 15.95 16.98
N LYS A 352 40.99 15.73 17.63
CA LYS A 352 40.84 14.82 18.79
C LYS A 352 40.11 13.54 18.40
N THR A 353 40.29 12.48 19.17
CA THR A 353 39.56 11.21 18.97
C THR A 353 38.61 10.98 20.15
N PHE A 354 37.81 9.91 20.09
CA PHE A 354 36.92 9.53 21.19
C PHE A 354 37.68 8.88 22.36
N GLU A 355 38.97 8.61 22.21
CA GLU A 355 39.80 8.09 23.28
C GLU A 355 40.17 9.24 24.24
N THR A 356 40.01 9.00 25.54
CA THR A 356 40.39 9.95 26.58
C THR A 356 41.88 10.32 26.52
N SER A 357 42.71 9.39 26.04
CA SER A 357 44.15 9.62 25.80
C SER A 357 44.45 10.68 24.73
N SER A 358 43.46 11.06 23.91
CA SER A 358 43.61 12.18 22.96
C SER A 358 43.55 13.55 23.63
N LEU A 359 43.09 13.62 24.88
CA LEU A 359 43.05 14.83 25.68
C LEU A 359 44.32 15.00 26.52
N THR A 360 44.82 16.22 26.63
CA THR A 360 45.92 16.55 27.55
C THR A 360 45.48 16.42 29.00
N ALA A 361 46.43 16.29 29.94
CA ALA A 361 46.11 16.22 31.36
C ALA A 361 45.31 17.46 31.84
N GLU A 362 45.62 18.64 31.31
CA GLU A 362 44.90 19.88 31.59
C GLU A 362 43.46 19.84 31.06
N GLU A 363 43.26 19.36 29.83
CA GLU A 363 41.93 19.20 29.22
C GLU A 363 41.09 18.18 29.98
N GLN A 364 41.69 17.06 30.41
CA GLN A 364 41.01 16.04 31.22
C GLN A 364 40.59 16.59 32.58
N ASN A 365 41.47 17.31 33.28
CA ASN A 365 41.15 17.94 34.55
C ASN A 365 40.03 18.98 34.41
N ALA A 366 40.09 19.83 33.38
CA ALA A 366 39.04 20.82 33.10
C ALA A 366 37.70 20.15 32.77
N LEU A 367 37.71 19.03 32.05
CA LEU A 367 36.51 18.24 31.77
C LEU A 367 35.91 17.66 33.05
N ILE A 368 36.73 17.04 33.89
CA ILE A 368 36.30 16.47 35.19
C ILE A 368 35.72 17.56 36.09
N ASP A 369 36.37 18.72 36.17
CA ASP A 369 35.90 19.83 36.99
C ASP A 369 34.55 20.38 36.52
N THR A 370 34.35 20.50 35.20
CA THR A 370 33.04 20.92 34.66
C THR A 370 31.98 19.84 34.92
N LEU A 371 32.30 18.55 34.74
CA LEU A 371 31.37 17.47 35.04
C LEU A 371 30.98 17.43 36.52
N ARG A 372 31.94 17.61 37.44
CA ARG A 372 31.68 17.69 38.89
C ARG A 372 30.73 18.83 39.25
N LYS A 373 30.87 19.99 38.60
CA LYS A 373 29.97 21.14 38.78
C LYS A 373 28.56 20.88 38.26
N ILE A 374 28.40 20.00 37.27
CA ILE A 374 27.09 19.69 36.67
C ILE A 374 26.36 18.60 37.45
N PHE A 375 27.07 17.62 38.02
CA PHE A 375 26.45 16.41 38.60
C PHE A 375 26.49 16.29 40.13
N GLU A 376 27.14 17.21 40.85
CA GLU A 376 27.23 17.23 42.33
C GLU A 376 27.56 15.84 42.95
N GLN A 377 28.82 15.60 43.29
CA GLN A 377 29.33 14.40 43.99
C GLN A 377 29.34 13.06 43.21
N VAL A 378 30.13 12.98 42.14
CA VAL A 378 30.64 11.68 41.68
C VAL A 378 32.14 11.80 41.47
N GLU A 379 32.92 10.90 42.08
CA GLU A 379 34.29 10.61 41.63
C GLU A 379 34.19 10.08 40.20
N GLN A 380 34.28 10.97 39.22
CA GLN A 380 34.30 10.59 37.83
C GLN A 380 35.74 10.32 37.40
N GLU A 381 36.12 9.05 37.39
CA GLU A 381 37.18 8.61 36.52
C GLU A 381 36.68 8.66 35.07
N LEU A 382 37.47 9.28 34.19
CA LEU A 382 37.20 9.25 32.76
C LEU A 382 37.38 7.82 32.26
N ARG A 383 36.34 7.26 31.63
CA ARG A 383 36.42 5.97 30.94
C ARG A 383 37.45 6.06 29.80
N PRO A 384 38.01 4.94 29.32
CA PRO A 384 38.94 4.95 28.19
C PRO A 384 38.38 5.66 26.95
N LYS A 385 37.08 5.48 26.66
CA LYS A 385 36.35 6.21 25.62
C LYS A 385 35.42 7.27 26.22
N LEU A 386 35.44 8.45 25.62
CA LEU A 386 34.55 9.57 25.92
C LEU A 386 33.11 9.23 25.48
N GLY A 387 32.19 9.21 26.44
CA GLY A 387 30.76 9.11 26.16
C GLY A 387 30.17 10.42 25.63
N LEU A 388 28.97 10.34 25.07
CA LEU A 388 28.24 11.48 24.47
C LEU A 388 28.29 12.78 25.30
N LEU A 389 28.01 12.67 26.59
CA LEU A 389 27.98 13.81 27.50
C LEU A 389 29.37 14.39 27.76
N GLN A 390 30.41 13.54 27.84
CA GLN A 390 31.79 13.97 28.01
C GLN A 390 32.27 14.73 26.77
N ILE A 391 31.94 14.23 25.57
CA ILE A 391 32.21 14.92 24.31
C ILE A 391 31.52 16.29 24.28
N LEU A 392 30.24 16.36 24.65
CA LEU A 392 29.49 17.61 24.68
C LEU A 392 30.12 18.64 25.62
N VAL A 393 30.43 18.24 26.85
CA VAL A 393 31.02 19.13 27.87
C VAL A 393 32.40 19.60 27.43
N TYR A 394 33.21 18.70 26.85
CA TYR A 394 34.50 19.07 26.29
C TYR A 394 34.36 20.13 25.19
N LEU A 395 33.46 19.92 24.22
CA LEU A 395 33.20 20.88 23.12
C LEU A 395 32.76 22.26 23.64
N LEU A 396 31.99 22.30 24.72
CA LEU A 396 31.60 23.55 25.37
C LEU A 396 32.77 24.22 26.12
N ASN A 397 33.61 23.45 26.81
CA ASN A 397 34.81 23.96 27.50
C ASN A 397 35.78 24.64 26.51
N VAL A 398 36.00 24.03 25.34
CA VAL A 398 36.85 24.58 24.28
C VAL A 398 36.15 25.63 23.40
N LYS A 399 34.89 25.94 23.71
CA LYS A 399 34.05 26.92 23.00
C LYS A 399 33.94 26.63 21.49
N ASP A 400 33.70 25.37 21.12
CA ASP A 400 33.42 24.99 19.73
C ASP A 400 32.25 25.82 19.17
N GLU A 401 32.50 26.52 18.07
CA GLU A 401 31.58 27.52 17.53
C GLU A 401 30.22 26.94 17.14
N CYS A 402 30.20 25.75 16.52
CA CYS A 402 28.97 25.10 16.11
C CYS A 402 28.15 24.64 17.33
N THR A 403 28.82 24.05 18.31
CA THR A 403 28.20 23.49 19.51
C THR A 403 27.63 24.60 20.40
N THR A 404 28.41 25.65 20.67
CA THR A 404 28.01 26.74 21.57
C THR A 404 26.89 27.63 21.03
N LYS A 405 26.69 27.70 19.71
CA LYS A 405 25.54 28.38 19.10
C LYS A 405 24.21 27.68 19.31
N VAL A 406 24.24 26.36 19.50
CA VAL A 406 23.03 25.52 19.56
C VAL A 406 22.74 25.07 20.98
N ILE A 407 23.78 24.82 21.77
CA ILE A 407 23.71 24.20 23.09
C ILE A 407 24.25 25.18 24.14
N SER A 408 23.40 25.46 25.12
CA SER A 408 23.73 26.27 26.31
C SER A 408 24.16 25.40 27.49
N ALA A 409 24.71 26.02 28.54
CA ALA A 409 25.05 25.31 29.78
C ALA A 409 23.82 24.70 30.48
N GLU A 410 22.65 25.32 30.37
CA GLU A 410 21.38 24.79 30.89
C GLU A 410 20.94 23.53 30.13
N ASP A 411 21.13 23.53 28.80
CA ASP A 411 20.83 22.37 27.95
C ASP A 411 21.65 21.14 28.37
N VAL A 412 22.90 21.31 28.83
CA VAL A 412 23.76 20.19 29.25
C VAL A 412 23.16 19.41 30.42
N ARG A 413 22.60 20.09 31.43
CA ARG A 413 21.96 19.40 32.57
C ARG A 413 20.74 18.59 32.11
N ASN A 414 19.91 19.19 31.25
CA ASN A 414 18.74 18.53 30.69
C ASN A 414 19.14 17.32 29.83
N LEU A 415 20.14 17.49 28.97
CA LEU A 415 20.66 16.43 28.11
C LEU A 415 21.31 15.29 28.92
N ALA A 416 21.93 15.59 30.04
CA ALA A 416 22.52 14.56 30.88
C ALA A 416 21.49 13.62 31.50
N PHE A 417 20.37 14.18 31.99
CA PHE A 417 19.22 13.39 32.44
C PHE A 417 18.63 12.55 31.30
N MET A 418 18.60 13.10 30.09
CA MET A 418 18.15 12.39 28.90
C MET A 418 19.08 11.22 28.52
N VAL A 419 20.40 11.42 28.56
CA VAL A 419 21.39 10.37 28.23
C VAL A 419 21.38 9.23 29.26
N SER A 420 21.16 9.51 30.54
CA SER A 420 20.95 8.45 31.54
C SER A 420 19.65 7.67 31.28
N THR A 421 18.60 8.35 30.84
CA THR A 421 17.33 7.73 30.41
C THR A 421 17.53 6.85 29.16
N ARG A 422 18.38 7.26 28.20
CA ARG A 422 18.76 6.45 27.02
C ARG A 422 19.44 5.15 27.41
N ASN A 423 20.44 5.21 28.29
CA ASN A 423 21.17 4.02 28.72
C ASN A 423 20.26 3.05 29.50
N SER A 424 19.25 3.58 30.19
CA SER A 424 18.23 2.78 30.88
C SER A 424 16.99 2.48 30.02
N SER A 425 17.01 2.78 28.72
CA SER A 425 15.92 2.50 27.79
C SER A 425 15.83 1.02 27.42
N ILE A 426 14.62 0.58 27.09
CA ILE A 426 14.27 -0.81 26.76
C ILE A 426 15.06 -1.40 25.59
N LEU A 427 15.52 -0.59 24.63
CA LEU A 427 16.30 -1.07 23.47
C LEU A 427 17.82 -1.03 23.65
N ILE A 428 18.32 -0.59 24.81
CA ILE A 428 19.76 -0.48 25.05
C ILE A 428 20.16 -1.34 26.24
N HIS A 429 19.91 -0.89 27.49
CA HIS A 429 20.31 -1.64 28.69
C HIS A 429 19.28 -1.60 29.86
N GLY A 430 18.06 -1.06 29.70
CA GLY A 430 17.09 -0.96 30.81
C GLY A 430 15.63 -1.22 30.42
N LEU A 431 14.67 -0.57 31.09
CA LEU A 431 13.21 -0.74 30.89
C LEU A 431 12.45 0.59 30.78
N ASN A 432 13.14 1.73 30.78
CA ASN A 432 12.52 3.06 30.77
C ASN A 432 12.00 3.43 29.37
N ILE A 433 10.85 4.14 29.34
CA ILE A 433 10.29 4.73 28.12
C ILE A 433 10.57 6.24 28.16
N PRO A 434 11.19 6.83 27.12
CA PRO A 434 11.52 8.26 27.15
C PRO A 434 10.28 9.15 26.98
N GLU A 435 10.32 10.35 27.58
CA GLU A 435 9.25 11.36 27.52
C GLU A 435 9.24 12.17 26.20
N ASP A 436 8.04 12.52 25.70
CA ASP A 436 7.84 13.21 24.42
C ASP A 436 8.56 14.57 24.34
N LYS A 437 8.38 15.40 25.38
CA LYS A 437 8.97 16.75 25.42
C LYS A 437 10.50 16.71 25.40
N GLN A 438 11.07 15.64 25.93
CA GLN A 438 12.52 15.47 25.98
C GLN A 438 13.04 15.09 24.59
N ILE A 439 12.45 14.07 23.96
CA ILE A 439 12.85 13.62 22.60
C ILE A 439 12.76 14.78 21.61
N GLU A 440 11.65 15.52 21.58
CA GLU A 440 11.47 16.63 20.64
C GLU A 440 12.51 17.75 20.85
N LYS A 441 12.85 18.09 22.10
CA LYS A 441 13.90 19.06 22.38
C LYS A 441 15.27 18.59 21.88
N LEU A 442 15.64 17.33 22.15
CA LEU A 442 16.90 16.78 21.65
C LEU A 442 16.94 16.78 20.13
N LYS A 443 15.84 16.38 19.49
CA LYS A 443 15.70 16.36 18.04
C LYS A 443 15.87 17.75 17.44
N GLU A 444 15.18 18.76 17.97
CA GLU A 444 15.31 20.15 17.54
C GLU A 444 16.76 20.64 17.66
N LYS A 445 17.44 20.33 18.77
CA LYS A 445 18.86 20.66 18.98
C LYS A 445 19.77 19.93 18.00
N THR A 446 19.47 18.67 17.69
CA THR A 446 20.23 17.85 16.75
C THR A 446 20.08 18.35 15.32
N GLU A 447 18.86 18.71 14.91
CA GLU A 447 18.59 19.34 13.60
C GLU A 447 19.28 20.69 13.45
N LYS A 448 19.25 21.53 14.50
CA LYS A 448 19.99 22.81 14.55
C LYS A 448 21.50 22.61 14.44
N LEU A 449 22.05 21.65 15.18
CA LEU A 449 23.47 21.32 15.12
C LEU A 449 23.88 20.81 13.73
N LEU A 450 23.10 19.90 13.13
CA LEU A 450 23.32 19.42 11.76
C LEU A 450 23.35 20.58 10.77
N LYS A 451 22.38 21.49 10.85
CA LYS A 451 22.29 22.67 9.96
C LYS A 451 23.51 23.58 10.11
N GLU A 452 23.95 23.84 11.34
CA GLU A 452 25.11 24.69 11.60
C GLU A 452 26.42 24.05 11.11
N ILE A 453 26.57 22.73 11.25
CA ILE A 453 27.73 22.01 10.72
C ILE A 453 27.72 22.01 9.19
N LYS A 454 26.59 21.69 8.54
CA LYS A 454 26.47 21.76 7.06
C LYS A 454 26.82 23.15 6.53
N ARG A 455 26.38 24.21 7.23
CA ARG A 455 26.71 25.61 6.91
C ARG A 455 28.21 25.89 7.00
N THR A 456 28.84 25.48 8.10
CA THR A 456 30.28 25.70 8.35
C THR A 456 31.15 24.92 7.35
N GLU A 457 30.77 23.69 7.04
CA GLU A 457 31.47 22.82 6.08
C GLU A 457 31.14 23.14 4.61
N ARG A 458 30.24 24.10 4.35
CA ARG A 458 29.75 24.49 3.01
C ARG A 458 29.23 23.30 2.19
N LEU A 459 28.56 22.37 2.86
CA LEU A 459 27.98 21.19 2.25
C LEU A 459 26.47 21.38 2.07
N ASP A 460 26.04 21.39 0.81
CA ASP A 460 24.62 21.38 0.44
C ASP A 460 24.29 20.09 -0.32
N PHE A 461 23.34 19.34 0.23
CA PHE A 461 22.80 18.13 -0.35
C PHE A 461 21.45 17.81 0.30
N SER A 462 20.62 17.07 -0.43
CA SER A 462 19.31 16.62 0.06
C SER A 462 19.23 15.10 0.02
N ILE A 463 18.78 14.52 1.14
CA ILE A 463 18.43 13.11 1.24
C ILE A 463 16.94 12.85 0.97
N GLN A 464 16.17 13.90 0.65
CA GLN A 464 14.72 13.76 0.52
C GLN A 464 14.35 13.00 -0.75
N PRO A 465 13.34 12.11 -0.70
CA PRO A 465 12.84 11.45 -1.90
C PRO A 465 12.32 12.49 -2.88
N VAL A 466 12.56 12.28 -4.18
CA VAL A 466 11.95 13.14 -5.21
C VAL A 466 10.42 13.03 -5.14
N ASN A 467 9.71 14.10 -5.45
CA ASN A 467 8.26 14.07 -5.45
C ASN A 467 7.76 13.34 -6.71
N ILE A 468 6.92 12.32 -6.50
CA ILE A 468 6.25 11.58 -7.56
C ILE A 468 4.75 11.87 -7.45
N ASP A 469 4.18 12.36 -8.54
CA ASP A 469 2.76 12.64 -8.67
C ASP A 469 2.18 12.02 -9.94
N TYR A 470 0.85 12.10 -10.04
CA TYR A 470 0.12 11.56 -11.17
C TYR A 470 0.52 12.23 -12.48
N LYS A 471 0.81 13.54 -12.48
CA LYS A 471 1.24 14.26 -13.70
C LYS A 471 2.56 13.70 -14.21
N LEU A 472 3.50 13.45 -13.30
CA LEU A 472 4.79 12.87 -13.62
C LEU A 472 4.64 11.49 -14.27
N VAL A 473 3.80 10.61 -13.72
CA VAL A 473 3.72 9.21 -14.16
C VAL A 473 2.87 9.03 -15.42
N PHE A 474 1.80 9.83 -15.57
CA PHE A 474 0.87 9.75 -16.69
C PHE A 474 1.18 10.75 -17.82
N GLY A 475 2.10 11.70 -17.63
CA GLY A 475 2.55 12.62 -18.68
C GLY A 475 1.55 13.73 -19.02
N HIS A 476 0.82 14.23 -18.03
CA HIS A 476 -0.15 15.33 -18.17
C HIS A 476 0.43 16.71 -17.87
#